data_AF-A0A4R4JXL8-F1
#
_entry.id   AF-A0A4R4JXL8-F1
#
_cell.length_a   1.000
_cell.length_b   1.000
_cell.length_c   1.000
_cell.angle_alpha   90.00
_cell.angle_beta   90.00
_cell.angle_gamma   90.00
#
_symmetry.space_group_name_H-M   'P 1'
#
loop_
_entity.id
_entity.type
_entity.pdbx_description
1 polymer ?
#
loop_
_entity_poly.entity_id
_entity_poly.type
_entity_poly.pdbx_seq_one_letter_code
_entity_poly.pdbx_strand_id
1 'polypeptide(L)'
;MLIFRLVYTEIPVVLLYKANIGKSWRWYGGAGPYAGIGITANTKSDSDDWEDRKIQFTSENQDSYILKAFKRMDYGLNAVLGVEKDNIQVGVNYSYGLMRILPEGNNPDIGKAYNRTLALTVGYWFGE
;
A
#
# COMPACT_ATOMS: atom_id res chain seq x y z
N MET A 1 -8.46 -22.71 7.08
CA MET A 1 -8.30 -21.25 7.34
C MET A 1 -8.41 -20.53 6.00
N LEU A 2 -9.08 -19.37 5.93
CA LEU A 2 -9.26 -18.63 4.68
C LEU A 2 -8.26 -17.46 4.60
N ILE A 3 -7.43 -17.42 3.56
CA ILE A 3 -6.39 -16.42 3.36
C ILE A 3 -6.72 -15.59 2.13
N PHE A 4 -6.77 -14.27 2.28
CA PHE A 4 -6.94 -13.35 1.15
C PHE A 4 -5.57 -12.82 0.70
N ARG A 5 -5.33 -12.87 -0.61
CA ARG A 5 -4.13 -12.31 -1.25
C ARG A 5 -4.56 -11.19 -2.19
N LEU A 6 -4.13 -9.97 -1.85
CA LEU A 6 -4.45 -8.77 -2.59
C LEU A 6 -3.17 -8.16 -3.14
N VAL A 7 -3.20 -7.77 -4.41
CA VAL A 7 -2.10 -7.09 -5.09
C VAL A 7 -2.59 -5.74 -5.56
N TYR A 8 -1.99 -4.68 -5.03
CA TYR A 8 -2.21 -3.29 -5.43
C TYR A 8 -0.93 -2.72 -6.02
N THR A 9 -1.08 -1.87 -7.03
CA THR A 9 -0.02 -1.01 -7.54
C THR A 9 -0.23 0.39 -7.00
N GLU A 10 0.77 0.96 -6.34
CA GLU A 10 0.72 2.30 -5.75
C GLU A 10 1.56 3.28 -6.57
N ILE A 11 0.97 4.45 -6.86
CA ILE A 11 1.61 5.57 -7.55
C ILE A 11 1.67 6.75 -6.57
N PRO A 12 2.85 7.01 -5.97
CA PRO A 12 3.02 8.11 -5.04
C PRO A 12 3.50 9.39 -5.75
N VAL A 13 3.03 10.54 -5.28
CA VAL A 13 3.56 11.86 -5.66
C VAL A 13 4.07 12.52 -4.39
N VAL A 14 5.39 12.60 -4.22
CA VAL A 14 6.02 13.07 -2.98
C VAL A 14 6.76 14.38 -3.22
N LEU A 15 6.41 15.41 -2.45
CA LEU A 15 7.22 16.62 -2.35
C LEU A 15 8.37 16.34 -1.40
N LEU A 16 9.59 16.55 -1.88
CA LEU A 16 10.80 16.14 -1.19
C LEU A 16 11.69 17.34 -0.93
N TYR A 17 12.05 17.54 0.33
CA TYR A 17 13.05 18.50 0.77
C TYR A 17 14.35 17.76 1.07
N LYS A 18 15.48 18.32 0.62
CA LYS A 18 16.82 17.84 0.94
C LYS A 18 17.63 18.96 1.55
N ALA A 19 18.43 18.64 2.57
CA ALA A 19 19.42 19.56 3.10
C ALA A 19 20.69 18.84 3.52
N ASN A 20 21.81 19.54 3.39
CA ASN A 20 23.12 19.01 3.76
C ASN A 20 23.26 19.00 5.29
N ILE A 21 23.82 17.91 5.83
CA ILE A 21 24.28 17.81 7.22
C ILE A 21 25.80 17.65 7.17
N GLY A 22 26.52 18.73 7.47
CA GLY A 22 27.97 18.74 7.36
C GLY A 22 28.45 18.65 5.92
N LYS A 23 29.63 18.04 5.71
CA LYS A 23 30.33 18.07 4.41
C LYS A 23 29.94 16.96 3.44
N SER A 24 29.51 15.80 3.94
CA SER A 24 29.34 14.58 3.12
C SER A 24 27.98 13.91 3.29
N TRP A 25 27.16 14.36 4.22
CA TRP A 25 25.83 13.79 4.45
C TRP A 25 24.75 14.75 3.98
N ARG A 26 23.66 14.19 3.49
CA ARG A 26 22.40 14.92 3.26
C ARG A 26 21.29 14.16 3.94
N TRP A 27 20.32 14.87 4.51
CA TRP A 27 19.04 14.25 4.83
C TRP A 27 18.02 14.65 3.78
N TYR A 28 17.01 13.81 3.65
CA TYR A 28 15.82 14.12 2.89
C TYR A 28 14.58 13.75 3.68
N GLY A 29 13.56 14.57 3.56
CA GLY A 29 12.24 14.34 4.12
C GLY A 29 11.19 14.80 3.14
N GLY A 30 10.08 14.09 3.08
CA GLY A 30 9.02 14.42 2.15
C GLY A 30 7.69 13.82 2.52
N ALA A 31 6.64 14.38 1.95
CA ALA A 31 5.30 13.84 2.07
C ALA A 31 4.48 14.14 0.82
N GLY A 32 3.44 13.36 0.59
CA GLY A 32 2.48 13.64 -0.47
C GLY A 32 1.46 12.52 -0.66
N PRO A 33 0.49 12.70 -1.55
CA PRO A 33 -0.55 11.71 -1.78
C PRO A 33 -0.03 10.48 -2.53
N TYR A 34 -0.75 9.38 -2.40
CA TYR A 34 -0.64 8.23 -3.29
C TYR A 34 -2.01 7.79 -3.79
N ALA A 35 -2.03 7.22 -4.99
CA ALA A 35 -3.17 6.51 -5.54
C ALA A 35 -2.78 5.05 -5.78
N GLY A 36 -3.64 4.12 -5.37
CA GLY A 36 -3.47 2.69 -5.52
C GLY A 36 -4.54 2.09 -6.44
N ILE A 37 -4.15 1.09 -7.23
CA ILE A 37 -5.06 0.30 -8.05
C ILE A 37 -4.84 -1.20 -7.83
N GLY A 38 -5.92 -1.89 -7.46
CA GLY A 38 -5.98 -3.34 -7.31
C GLY A 38 -5.84 -4.03 -8.66
N ILE A 39 -4.84 -4.92 -8.76
CA ILE A 39 -4.53 -5.69 -9.97
C ILE A 39 -5.09 -7.11 -9.86
N THR A 40 -4.90 -7.76 -8.71
CA THR A 40 -5.39 -9.13 -8.48
C THR A 40 -5.85 -9.34 -7.05
N ALA A 41 -6.97 -10.05 -6.87
CA ALA A 41 -7.45 -10.52 -5.58
C ALA A 41 -7.72 -12.03 -5.67
N ASN A 42 -7.09 -12.83 -4.82
CA ASN A 42 -7.24 -14.29 -4.79
C ASN A 42 -7.52 -14.75 -3.36
N THR A 43 -8.34 -15.79 -3.20
CA THR A 43 -8.53 -16.47 -1.92
C THR A 43 -7.85 -17.83 -1.95
N LYS A 44 -7.18 -18.19 -0.85
CA LYS A 44 -6.76 -19.57 -0.57
C LYS A 44 -7.53 -20.12 0.61
N SER A 45 -7.97 -21.37 0.52
CA SER A 45 -8.61 -22.09 1.63
C SER A 45 -7.87 -23.41 1.87
N ASP A 46 -7.50 -23.70 3.12
CA ASP A 46 -6.90 -24.99 3.49
C ASP A 46 -7.94 -26.12 3.67
N SER A 47 -9.19 -25.92 3.22
CA SER A 47 -10.27 -26.89 3.34
C SER A 47 -10.53 -27.54 1.98
N ASP A 48 -10.52 -28.88 1.90
CA ASP A 48 -10.74 -29.65 0.65
C ASP A 48 -12.07 -29.31 -0.08
N ASP A 49 -13.04 -28.73 0.62
CA ASP A 49 -14.34 -28.33 0.06
C ASP A 49 -14.34 -26.97 -0.68
N TRP A 50 -13.22 -26.23 -0.67
CA TRP A 50 -13.14 -24.88 -1.23
C TRP A 50 -11.97 -24.73 -2.19
N GLU A 51 -12.27 -24.78 -3.50
CA GLU A 51 -11.29 -24.47 -4.54
C GLU A 51 -10.78 -23.02 -4.44
N ASP A 52 -9.50 -22.83 -4.79
CA ASP A 52 -8.89 -21.51 -4.98
C ASP A 52 -9.69 -20.70 -6.01
N ARG A 53 -10.35 -19.61 -5.58
CA ARG A 53 -11.14 -18.73 -6.46
C ARG A 53 -10.50 -17.35 -6.60
N LYS A 54 -10.50 -16.85 -7.84
CA LYS A 54 -10.21 -15.44 -8.14
C LYS A 54 -11.37 -14.59 -7.60
N ILE A 55 -11.06 -13.62 -6.76
CA ILE A 55 -12.03 -12.61 -6.31
C ILE A 55 -11.99 -11.45 -7.32
N GLN A 56 -13.16 -10.93 -7.68
CA GLN A 56 -13.23 -9.72 -8.49
C GLN A 56 -13.20 -8.48 -7.58
N PHE A 57 -12.50 -7.43 -8.01
CA PHE A 57 -12.67 -6.11 -7.40
C PHE A 57 -13.99 -5.53 -7.87
N THR A 58 -14.81 -5.04 -6.94
CA THR A 58 -16.06 -4.34 -7.27
C THR A 58 -16.07 -2.93 -6.68
N SER A 59 -16.83 -2.03 -7.31
CA SER A 59 -17.15 -0.71 -6.76
C SER A 59 -18.52 -0.67 -6.09
N GLU A 60 -19.33 -1.72 -6.24
CA GLU A 60 -20.73 -1.76 -5.80
C GLU A 60 -20.91 -2.52 -4.48
N ASN A 61 -21.83 -2.05 -3.64
CA ASN A 61 -22.31 -2.77 -2.47
C ASN A 61 -23.19 -3.94 -2.94
N GLN A 62 -22.57 -5.03 -3.38
CA GLN A 62 -23.32 -6.22 -3.75
C GLN A 62 -23.61 -7.05 -2.51
N ASP A 63 -24.91 -7.32 -2.27
CA ASP A 63 -25.46 -8.24 -1.26
C ASP A 63 -25.07 -9.72 -1.49
N SER A 64 -23.99 -9.97 -2.24
CA SER A 64 -23.49 -11.31 -2.48
C SER A 64 -22.72 -11.78 -1.25
N TYR A 65 -23.42 -12.55 -0.41
CA TYR A 65 -22.97 -13.15 0.85
C TYR A 65 -21.79 -14.13 0.75
N ILE A 66 -21.10 -14.22 -0.39
CA ILE A 66 -19.98 -15.14 -0.58
C ILE A 66 -18.86 -14.40 -1.33
N LEU A 67 -17.82 -14.03 -0.58
CA LEU A 67 -16.59 -13.30 -1.00
C LEU A 67 -16.75 -11.78 -1.04
N LYS A 68 -16.50 -11.15 0.11
CA LYS A 68 -16.37 -9.70 0.30
C LYS A 68 -15.45 -9.11 -0.77
N ALA A 69 -16.03 -8.48 -1.79
CA ALA A 69 -15.30 -7.94 -2.92
C ALA A 69 -14.53 -6.69 -2.50
N PHE A 70 -13.20 -6.72 -2.56
CA PHE A 70 -12.36 -5.59 -2.16
C PHE A 70 -12.52 -4.42 -3.15
N LYS A 71 -12.42 -3.18 -2.67
CA LYS A 71 -12.45 -1.99 -3.53
C LYS A 71 -11.22 -1.96 -4.42
N ARG A 72 -11.43 -1.72 -5.72
CA ARG A 72 -10.33 -1.66 -6.70
C ARG A 72 -9.40 -0.48 -6.47
N MET A 73 -9.94 0.66 -6.07
CA MET A 73 -9.14 1.84 -5.82
C MET A 73 -8.61 1.81 -4.38
N ASP A 74 -7.50 2.50 -4.15
CA ASP A 74 -6.98 2.90 -2.84
C ASP A 74 -6.39 4.32 -2.99
N TYR A 75 -6.37 5.10 -1.93
CA TYR A 75 -5.64 6.37 -1.92
C TYR A 75 -5.27 6.73 -0.50
N GLY A 76 -4.19 7.49 -0.34
CA GLY A 76 -3.72 7.87 0.96
C GLY A 76 -2.57 8.86 0.92
N LEU A 77 -1.83 8.91 2.02
CA LEU A 77 -0.68 9.78 2.21
C LEU A 77 0.57 8.95 2.41
N ASN A 78 1.67 9.43 1.85
CA ASN A 78 3.01 8.89 2.05
C ASN A 78 3.87 9.91 2.77
N ALA A 79 4.73 9.41 3.65
CA ALA A 79 5.80 10.14 4.29
C ALA A 79 7.13 9.39 4.07
N VAL A 80 8.17 10.11 3.70
CA VAL A 80 9.51 9.56 3.49
C VAL A 80 10.53 10.33 4.32
N LEU A 81 11.51 9.61 4.83
CA LEU A 81 12.63 10.18 5.56
C LEU A 81 13.87 9.34 5.30
N GLY A 82 15.01 9.97 5.13
CA GLY A 82 16.27 9.24 5.02
C GLY A 82 17.49 10.12 4.95
N VAL A 83 18.61 9.45 4.74
CA VAL A 83 19.93 10.06 4.63
C VAL A 83 20.64 9.56 3.38
N GLU A 84 21.50 10.41 2.87
CA GLU A 84 22.36 10.15 1.73
C GLU A 84 23.80 10.44 2.15
N LYS A 85 24.71 9.56 1.73
CA LYS A 85 26.15 9.75 1.87
C LYS A 85 26.81 9.25 0.60
N ASP A 86 27.61 10.11 -0.02
CA ASP A 86 28.27 9.80 -1.29
C ASP A 86 27.21 9.31 -2.31
N ASN A 87 27.40 8.11 -2.87
CA ASN A 87 26.48 7.52 -3.85
C ASN A 87 25.37 6.66 -3.21
N ILE A 88 25.31 6.54 -1.88
CA ILE A 88 24.38 5.65 -1.19
C ILE A 88 23.27 6.45 -0.52
N GLN A 89 22.05 5.93 -0.61
CA GLN A 89 20.87 6.44 0.08
C GLN A 89 20.27 5.32 0.95
N VAL A 90 19.88 5.66 2.18
CA VAL A 90 19.09 4.79 3.05
C VAL A 90 17.94 5.59 3.63
N GLY A 91 16.77 4.98 3.75
CA GLY A 91 15.62 5.64 4.32
C GLY A 91 14.47 4.72 4.68
N VAL A 92 13.39 5.36 5.07
CA VAL A 92 12.12 4.75 5.44
C VAL A 92 10.99 5.45 4.70
N ASN A 93 9.96 4.68 4.37
CA ASN A 93 8.71 5.19 3.79
C ASN A 93 7.54 4.62 4.59
N TYR A 94 6.60 5.49 4.94
CA TYR A 94 5.34 5.10 5.55
C TYR A 94 4.16 5.53 4.69
N SER A 95 3.30 4.56 4.35
CA SER A 95 2.08 4.75 3.57
C SER A 95 0.85 4.57 4.44
N TYR A 96 -0.02 5.57 4.43
CA TYR A 96 -1.25 5.65 5.21
C TYR A 96 -2.46 5.74 4.28
N GLY A 97 -3.14 4.61 4.06
CA GLY A 97 -4.39 4.55 3.30
C GLY A 97 -5.55 5.27 3.97
N LEU A 98 -6.13 6.23 3.26
CA LEU A 98 -7.30 6.98 3.71
C LEU A 98 -8.61 6.31 3.31
N MET A 99 -8.59 5.47 2.27
CA MET A 99 -9.76 4.74 1.81
C MET A 99 -9.85 3.34 2.44
N ARG A 100 -11.09 2.92 2.71
CA ARG A 100 -11.39 1.56 3.14
C ARG A 100 -11.26 0.61 1.94
N ILE A 101 -10.46 -0.45 2.09
CA ILE A 101 -10.33 -1.49 1.06
C ILE A 101 -11.49 -2.50 1.10
N LEU A 102 -12.18 -2.59 2.24
CA LEU A 102 -13.42 -3.35 2.36
C LEU A 102 -14.62 -2.46 1.96
N PRO A 103 -15.58 -3.01 1.20
CA PRO A 103 -16.81 -2.31 0.83
C PRO A 103 -17.65 -2.07 2.08
N GLU A 104 -18.50 -1.04 2.03
CA GLU A 104 -19.43 -0.75 3.13
C GLU A 104 -20.61 -1.71 3.01
N GLY A 105 -20.68 -2.69 3.90
CA GLY A 105 -21.83 -3.58 4.02
C GLY A 105 -22.79 -3.09 5.10
N ASN A 106 -24.06 -3.47 4.99
CA ASN A 106 -25.08 -3.25 6.04
C ASN A 106 -24.85 -4.11 7.29
N ASN A 107 -23.79 -4.93 7.32
CA ASN A 107 -23.47 -5.78 8.45
C ASN A 107 -22.41 -5.11 9.35
N PRO A 108 -22.77 -4.70 10.58
CA PRO A 108 -21.85 -4.04 11.52
C PRO A 108 -20.68 -4.93 11.97
N ASP A 109 -20.75 -6.25 11.75
CA ASP A 109 -19.67 -7.19 12.08
C ASP A 109 -18.51 -7.16 11.05
N ILE A 110 -18.67 -6.43 9.93
CA ILE A 110 -17.60 -6.25 8.95
C ILE A 110 -16.70 -5.09 9.41
N GLY A 111 -15.59 -5.43 10.07
CA GLY A 111 -14.59 -4.47 10.51
C GLY A 111 -14.01 -3.59 9.39
N LYS A 112 -13.45 -2.44 9.76
CA LYS A 112 -12.81 -1.51 8.81
C LYS A 112 -11.38 -1.95 8.52
N ALA A 113 -11.02 -2.06 7.24
CA ALA A 113 -9.65 -2.34 6.81
C ALA A 113 -9.11 -1.18 5.96
N TYR A 114 -7.87 -0.78 6.23
CA TYR A 114 -7.14 0.27 5.51
C TYR A 114 -5.71 -0.21 5.23
N ASN A 115 -5.12 0.23 4.11
CA ASN A 115 -3.73 -0.10 3.78
C ASN A 115 -2.74 0.68 4.67
N ARG A 116 -1.76 -0.03 5.23
CA ARG A 116 -0.68 0.54 6.05
C ARG A 116 0.62 -0.16 5.67
N THR A 117 1.59 0.59 5.21
CA THR A 117 2.87 0.03 4.76
C THR A 117 4.01 0.78 5.41
N LEU A 118 4.96 0.04 5.98
CA LEU A 118 6.26 0.57 6.40
C LEU A 118 7.32 -0.12 5.56
N ALA A 119 8.13 0.65 4.84
CA ALA A 119 9.16 0.16 3.96
C ALA A 119 10.54 0.72 4.34
N LEU A 120 11.56 -0.11 4.19
CA LEU A 120 12.96 0.29 4.23
C LEU A 120 13.44 0.47 2.79
N THR A 121 14.16 1.55 2.53
CA THR A 121 14.66 1.89 1.18
C THR A 121 16.17 1.97 1.18
N VAL A 122 16.79 1.38 0.16
CA VAL A 122 18.21 1.53 -0.16
C VAL A 122 18.32 1.98 -1.61
N GLY A 123 19.12 3.01 -1.87
CA GLY A 123 19.34 3.56 -3.20
C GLY A 123 20.83 3.73 -3.50
N TYR A 124 21.16 3.70 -4.78
CA TYR A 124 22.51 3.97 -5.28
C TYR A 124 22.45 4.93 -6.46
N TRP A 125 23.23 6.00 -6.40
CA TRP A 125 23.34 7.00 -7.46
C TRP A 125 24.47 6.62 -8.42
N PHE A 126 24.12 6.38 -9.69
CA PHE A 126 25.07 6.11 -10.76
C PHE A 126 25.47 7.42 -11.45
N GLY A 127 26.78 7.67 -11.54
CA GLY A 127 27.36 8.86 -12.18
C GLY A 127 27.66 9.96 -11.16
N GLU A 128 28.95 10.22 -10.96
CA GLU A 128 29.46 11.57 -10.65
C GLU A 128 29.64 12.34 -11.96
#